data_AF-A6TRB5-F1
#
_entry.id   AF-A6TRB5-F1
#
_cell.length_a   1.000
_cell.length_b   1.000
_cell.length_c   1.000
_cell.angle_alpha   90.00
_cell.angle_beta   90.00
_cell.angle_gamma   90.00
#
_symmetry.space_group_name_H-M   'P 1'
#
loop_
_entity.id
_entity.type
_entity.pdbx_description
1 polymer ?
#
loop_
_entity_poly.entity_id
_entity_poly.type
_entity_poly.pdbx_seq_one_letter_code
_entity_poly.pdbx_strand_id
1 'polypeptide(L)' 'MEDRAKSVMQIEKSIFKAATGYEYEESEIKANKKDNTTEVKKVKKHKQPDVRAAIAYLNLFCE' A
#
# COMPACT_ATOMS: atom_id res chain seq x y z
N MET A 1 8.63 16.23 20.35
CA MET A 1 9.54 16.20 19.18
C MET A 1 9.60 14.81 18.56
N GLU A 2 9.53 13.74 19.37
CA GLU A 2 9.64 12.34 18.92
C GLU A 2 8.53 11.86 17.97
N ASP A 3 7.28 12.28 18.17
CA ASP A 3 6.16 11.94 17.27
C ASP A 3 6.33 12.42 15.83
N ARG A 4 6.95 13.60 15.65
CA ARG A 4 7.18 14.17 14.31
C ARG A 4 8.20 13.35 13.54
N ALA A 5 9.29 12.95 14.19
CA ALA A 5 10.32 12.12 13.56
C ALA A 5 9.77 10.73 13.15
N LYS A 6 8.97 10.10 14.01
CA LYS A 6 8.28 8.83 13.69
C LYS A 6 7.33 8.99 12.50
N SER A 7 6.59 10.09 12.45
CA SER A 7 5.68 10.40 11.35
C SER A 7 6.41 10.57 10.03
N VAL A 8 7.55 11.29 10.02
CA VAL A 8 8.37 11.49 8.82
C VAL A 8 8.92 10.16 8.29
N MET A 9 9.45 9.30 9.18
CA MET A 9 9.93 7.98 8.77
C MET A 9 8.83 7.09 8.19
N GLN A 10 7.60 7.16 8.71
CA GLN A 10 6.48 6.41 8.15
C GLN A 10 6.06 6.93 6.77
N ILE A 11 6.10 8.26 6.58
CA ILE A 11 5.81 8.89 5.28
C ILE A 11 6.87 8.47 4.25
N GLU A 12 8.15 8.57 4.61
CA GLU A 12 9.26 8.14 3.75
C GLU A 12 9.09 6.69 3.29
N LYS A 13 8.89 5.76 4.25
CA LYS A 13 8.66 4.34 3.95
C LYS A 13 7.46 4.12 3.04
N SER A 14 6.38 4.88 3.24
CA SER A 14 5.16 4.75 2.44
C SER A 14 5.37 5.22 1.01
N ILE A 15 6.08 6.34 0.82
CA ILE A 15 6.42 6.87 -0.50
C ILE A 15 7.37 5.91 -1.22
N PHE A 16 8.40 5.41 -0.53
CA PHE A 16 9.34 4.43 -1.11
C PHE A 16 8.64 3.13 -1.53
N LYS A 17 7.73 2.62 -0.69
CA LYS A 17 6.93 1.42 -1.01
C LYS A 17 6.04 1.65 -2.24
N ALA A 18 5.45 2.84 -2.38
CA ALA A 18 4.68 3.19 -3.57
C ALA A 18 5.58 3.34 -4.81
N ALA A 19 6.77 3.92 -4.65
CA ALA A 19 7.74 4.13 -5.73
C ALA A 19 8.27 2.82 -6.32
N THR A 20 8.48 1.80 -5.48
CA THR A 20 9.02 0.50 -5.88
C THR A 20 7.96 -0.53 -6.27
N GLY A 21 6.69 -0.24 -5.98
CA GLY A 21 5.61 -1.21 -6.11
C GLY A 21 5.64 -2.24 -4.98
N TYR A 22 4.49 -2.84 -4.70
CA TYR A 22 4.38 -3.80 -3.60
C TYR A 22 3.26 -4.80 -3.80
N GLU A 23 3.44 -5.99 -3.23
CA GLU A 23 2.37 -6.97 -3.12
C GLU A 23 1.50 -6.66 -1.89
N TYR A 24 0.20 -6.85 -2.05
CA TYR A 24 -0.77 -6.71 -0.99
C TYR A 24 -1.86 -7.76 -1.11
N GLU A 25 -2.44 -8.13 0.03
CA GLU A 25 -3.58 -9.05 0.07
C GLU A 25 -4.86 -8.25 0.21
N GLU A 26 -5.81 -8.49 -0.68
CA GLU A 26 -7.16 -7.94 -0.59
C GLU A 26 -8.14 -9.09 -0.31
N SER A 27 -8.97 -8.93 0.73
CA SER A 27 -10.04 -9.86 1.02
C SER A 27 -11.27 -9.50 0.19
N GLU A 28 -11.55 -10.26 -0.85
CA GLU A 28 -12.79 -10.11 -1.61
C GLU A 28 -13.88 -10.97 -0.95
N ILE A 29 -14.91 -10.31 -0.43
CA ILE A 29 -16.08 -10.97 0.17
C ILE A 29 -17.09 -11.19 -0.94
N LYS A 30 -17.25 -12.43 -1.40
CA LYS A 30 -18.34 -12.81 -2.29
C LYS A 30 -19.51 -13.32 -1.45
N ALA A 31 -20.51 -12.47 -1.25
CA ALA A 31 -21.77 -12.86 -0.62
C ALA A 31 -22.68 -13.52 -1.67
N ASN A 32 -22.97 -14.81 -1.50
CA ASN A 32 -23.88 -15.51 -2.39
C ASN A 32 -25.30 -15.47 -1.82
N LYS A 33 -26.16 -14.61 -2.38
CA LYS A 33 -27.55 -14.39 -1.92
C LYS A 33 -28.44 -15.64 -1.99
N LYS A 34 -28.04 -16.68 -2.72
CA LYS A 34 -28.87 -17.87 -2.98
C LYS A 34 -28.75 -18.95 -1.90
N ASP A 35 -27.65 -18.97 -1.16
CA ASP A 35 -27.28 -20.09 -0.25
C ASP A 35 -26.83 -19.62 1.15
N ASN A 36 -27.03 -18.33 1.49
CA ASN A 36 -26.62 -17.71 2.76
C ASN A 36 -25.14 -17.96 3.15
N THR A 37 -24.28 -18.24 2.18
CA THR A 37 -22.85 -18.51 2.41
C THR A 37 -22.01 -17.30 2.04
N THR A 38 -21.07 -16.96 2.91
CA THR A 38 -20.12 -15.87 2.70
C THR A 38 -18.75 -16.49 2.45
N GLU A 39 -18.26 -16.44 1.21
CA GLU A 39 -16.91 -16.89 0.90
C GLU A 39 -15.95 -15.69 0.96
N VAL A 40 -14.97 -15.79 1.85
CA VAL A 40 -13.88 -14.81 1.98
C VAL A 40 -12.68 -15.34 1.21
N LYS A 41 -12.39 -14.76 0.04
CA LYS A 41 -11.22 -15.12 -0.75
C LYS A 41 -10.12 -14.08 -0.54
N LYS A 42 -8.96 -14.53 -0.04
CA LYS A 42 -7.75 -13.70 0.01
C LYS A 42 -7.09 -13.74 -1.35
N VAL A 43 -6.97 -12.57 -2.00
CA VAL A 43 -6.34 -12.44 -3.31
C VAL A 43 -5.06 -11.62 -3.14
N LYS A 44 -3.91 -12.22 -3.52
CA LYS A 44 -2.65 -11.48 -3.64
C LYS A 44 -2.70 -10.62 -4.89
N LYS A 45 -2.58 -9.32 -4.72
CA LYS A 45 -2.53 -8.31 -5.79
C LYS A 45 -1.17 -7.63 -5.77
N HIS A 46 -0.68 -7.24 -6.93
CA HIS A 46 0.55 -6.48 -7.07
C HIS A 46 0.19 -5.04 -7.46
N LYS A 47 0.66 -4.07 -6.68
CA LYS A 47 0.60 -2.67 -7.05
C LYS A 47 1.86 -2.31 -7.82
N GLN A 48 1.67 -1.85 -9.05
CA GLN A 48 2.78 -1.43 -9.91
C GLN A 48 3.53 -0.23 -9.28
N PRO A 49 4.83 -0.09 -9.58
CA PRO A 49 5.63 1.07 -9.21
C PRO A 49 5.00 2.38 -9.69
N ASP A 50 4.94 3.40 -8.81
CA ASP A 50 4.43 4.73 -9.14
C ASP A 50 5.57 5.72 -9.38
N VAL A 51 5.70 6.19 -10.63
CA VAL A 51 6.74 7.14 -11.05
C VAL A 51 6.63 8.48 -10.31
N ARG A 52 5.42 8.94 -9.96
CA ARG A 52 5.23 10.18 -9.20
C ARG A 52 5.72 10.02 -7.78
N ALA A 53 5.50 8.85 -7.17
CA ALA A 53 6.04 8.53 -5.86
C ALA A 53 7.57 8.45 -5.88
N ALA A 54 8.16 7.92 -6.95
CA ALA A 54 9.61 7.90 -7.13
C ALA A 54 10.20 9.33 -7.23
N ILE A 55 9.59 10.20 -8.03
CA ILE A 55 10.00 11.61 -8.14
C ILE A 55 9.89 12.32 -6.78
N ALA A 56 8.78 12.12 -6.07
CA ALA A 56 8.58 12.71 -4.75
C ALA A 56 9.62 12.21 -3.73
N TYR A 57 9.96 10.92 -3.76
CA TYR A 57 10.99 10.36 -2.87
C TYR A 57 12.35 11.01 -3.10
N LEU A 58 12.77 11.10 -4.37
CA LEU A 58 14.07 11.66 -4.74
C LEU A 58 14.19 13.13 -4.31
N ASN A 59 13.16 13.94 -4.56
CA ASN A 59 13.18 15.37 -4.20
C ASN A 59 13.10 15.60 -2.67
N LEU A 60 12.38 14.76 -1.93
CA LEU A 60 12.17 15.00 -0.49
C LEU A 60 13.27 14.42 0.40
N PHE A 61 13.95 13.35 -0.04
CA PHE A 61 14.81 12.54 0.82
C PHE A 61 16.21 12.24 0.24
N CYS A 62 16.48 12.54 -1.03
CA CYS A 62 17.78 12.25 -1.67
C CYS A 62 18.54 13.50 -2.16
N GLU A 63 18.06 14.71 -1.84
CA GLU A 63 18.80 15.98 -2.06
C GLU A 63 19.87 16.24 -0.98
#